data_AF-A0A6H9Z1E3-F1
#
_entry.id   AF-A0A6H9Z1E3-F1
#
_cell.length_a   1.000
_cell.length_b   1.000
_cell.length_c   1.000
_cell.angle_alpha   90.00
_cell.angle_beta   90.00
_cell.angle_gamma   90.00
#
_symmetry.space_group_name_H-M   'P 1'
#
loop_
_entity.id
_entity.type
_entity.pdbx_description
1 polymer ?
#
loop_
_entity_poly.entity_id
_entity_poly.type
_entity_poly.pdbx_seq_one_letter_code
_entity_poly.pdbx_strand_id
1 'polypeptide(L)'
;MGSVVRRIERIGTIGFRGKVGKNIAAYAKETQQLGRDLGRQLDHDAGAAERAMRKLKKHPRLRHVNVYVRARWVSRHLRQARDLCTGISAEAVKFNLEYRRHFIDIDKPRKHTGEVDL
;
A
#
# COMPACT_ATOMS: atom_id res chain seq x y z
N MET A 1 -0.36 0.79 18.79
CA MET A 1 -1.06 0.14 17.66
C MET A 1 -0.96 1.03 16.42
N GLY A 2 -0.27 0.53 15.40
CA GLY A 2 0.41 1.32 14.36
C GLY A 2 -0.51 2.00 13.35
N SER A 3 -0.02 3.09 12.74
CA SER A 3 -0.78 3.89 11.75
C SER A 3 -1.31 3.06 10.57
N VAL A 4 -0.64 1.95 10.24
CA VAL A 4 -1.00 0.98 9.19
C VAL A 4 -2.32 0.29 9.49
N VAL A 5 -2.51 -0.23 10.72
CA VAL A 5 -3.75 -0.93 11.11
C VAL A 5 -4.94 0.02 11.01
N ARG A 6 -4.79 1.23 11.55
CA ARG A 6 -5.80 2.31 11.43
C ARG A 6 -6.08 2.71 9.97
N ARG A 7 -5.13 2.51 9.06
CA ARG A 7 -5.33 2.79 7.63
C ARG A 7 -6.07 1.65 6.93
N ILE A 8 -5.77 0.40 7.28
CA ILE A 8 -6.52 -0.78 6.81
C ILE A 8 -7.99 -0.68 7.24
N GLU A 9 -8.24 -0.34 8.49
CA GLU A 9 -9.59 -0.09 9.00
C GLU A 9 -10.29 1.01 8.18
N ARG A 10 -9.63 2.16 7.97
CA ARG A 10 -10.18 3.25 7.15
C ARG A 10 -10.52 2.80 5.73
N ILE A 11 -9.62 2.06 5.07
CA ILE A 11 -9.87 1.50 3.73
C ILE A 11 -11.11 0.59 3.76
N GLY A 12 -11.22 -0.29 4.75
CA GLY A 12 -12.36 -1.20 4.92
C GLY A 12 -13.69 -0.49 5.17
N THR A 13 -13.67 0.71 5.77
CA THR A 13 -14.89 1.51 5.97
C THR A 13 -15.37 2.26 4.73
N ILE A 14 -14.58 2.32 3.65
CA ILE A 14 -14.98 3.02 2.42
C ILE A 14 -15.99 2.17 1.65
N GLY A 15 -17.27 2.49 1.81
CA GLY A 15 -18.36 1.87 1.04
C GLY A 15 -18.56 2.55 -0.32
N PHE A 16 -18.72 1.77 -1.38
CA PHE A 16 -19.03 2.28 -2.73
C PHE A 16 -20.54 2.56 -2.89
N ARG A 17 -21.10 3.46 -2.09
CA ARG A 17 -22.51 3.91 -2.18
C ARG A 17 -22.61 5.42 -2.35
N GLY A 18 -23.60 5.88 -3.11
CA GLY A 18 -23.84 7.31 -3.35
C GLY A 18 -22.84 7.94 -4.33
N LYS A 19 -21.94 8.81 -3.84
CA LYS A 19 -20.92 9.49 -4.66
C LYS A 19 -19.75 8.53 -4.98
N VAL A 20 -20.00 7.56 -5.86
CA VAL A 20 -19.09 6.44 -6.17
C VAL A 20 -17.69 6.92 -6.56
N GLY A 21 -17.57 7.93 -7.44
CA GLY A 21 -16.25 8.43 -7.84
C GLY A 21 -15.45 9.07 -6.70
N LYS A 22 -16.11 9.76 -5.77
CA LYS A 22 -15.44 10.32 -4.58
C LYS A 22 -14.91 9.20 -3.68
N ASN A 23 -15.69 8.13 -3.53
CA ASN A 23 -15.32 6.99 -2.68
C ASN A 23 -14.19 6.17 -3.31
N ILE A 24 -14.20 6.00 -4.64
CA ILE A 24 -13.10 5.34 -5.38
C ILE A 24 -11.81 6.15 -5.29
N ALA A 25 -11.88 7.46 -5.47
CA ALA A 25 -10.72 8.33 -5.31
C ALA A 25 -10.16 8.27 -3.87
N ALA A 26 -11.03 8.22 -2.86
CA ALA A 26 -10.62 8.07 -1.46
C ALA A 26 -9.98 6.70 -1.20
N TYR A 27 -10.59 5.62 -1.69
CA TYR A 27 -10.07 4.25 -1.57
C TYR A 27 -8.69 4.12 -2.21
N ALA A 28 -8.53 4.60 -3.45
CA ALA A 28 -7.27 4.60 -4.16
C ALA A 28 -6.19 5.40 -3.41
N LYS A 29 -6.53 6.59 -2.90
CA LYS A 29 -5.60 7.44 -2.14
C LYS A 29 -5.13 6.77 -0.84
N GLU A 30 -6.06 6.20 -0.07
CA GLU A 30 -5.73 5.51 1.17
C GLU A 30 -4.89 4.24 0.92
N THR A 31 -5.23 3.47 -0.12
CA THR A 31 -4.47 2.28 -0.54
C THR A 31 -3.07 2.65 -1.03
N GLN A 32 -2.94 3.73 -1.81
CA GLN A 32 -1.66 4.26 -2.25
C GLN A 32 -0.78 4.61 -1.05
N GLN A 33 -1.35 5.33 -0.09
CA GLN A 33 -0.61 5.75 1.10
C GLN A 33 -0.24 4.55 1.99
N LEU A 34 -1.11 3.54 2.10
CA LEU A 34 -0.80 2.29 2.79
C LEU A 34 0.41 1.58 2.18
N GLY A 35 0.44 1.41 0.85
CA GLY A 35 1.57 0.81 0.15
C GLY A 35 2.89 1.57 0.38
N ARG A 36 2.84 2.90 0.35
CA ARG A 36 4.01 3.74 0.65
C ARG A 36 4.50 3.62 2.09
N ASP A 37 3.57 3.62 3.05
CA ASP A 37 3.89 3.53 4.48
C ASP A 37 4.50 2.15 4.81
N LEU A 38 3.92 1.06 4.26
CA LEU A 38 4.47 -0.29 4.38
C LEU A 38 5.84 -0.43 3.72
N GLY A 39 6.01 0.12 2.51
CA GLY A 39 7.29 0.11 1.83
C GLY A 39 8.39 0.80 2.64
N ARG A 40 8.11 1.99 3.19
CA ARG A 40 9.06 2.70 4.07
C ARG A 40 9.42 1.88 5.31
N GLN A 41 8.44 1.25 5.95
CA GLN A 41 8.67 0.42 7.12
C GLN A 41 9.55 -0.80 6.79
N LEU A 42 9.25 -1.50 5.69
CA LEU A 42 10.02 -2.67 5.26
C LEU A 42 11.46 -2.33 4.88
N ASP A 43 11.70 -1.17 4.27
CA ASP A 43 13.05 -0.71 3.94
C ASP A 43 13.87 -0.39 5.21
N HIS A 44 13.24 0.29 6.16
CA HIS A 44 13.81 0.54 7.49
C HIS A 44 14.16 -0.78 8.20
N ASP A 45 13.20 -1.72 8.22
CA ASP A 45 13.34 -2.99 8.91
C ASP A 45 14.36 -3.91 8.24
N ALA A 46 14.51 -3.85 6.91
CA ALA A 46 15.58 -4.53 6.18
C ALA A 46 16.95 -4.07 6.68
N GLY A 47 17.16 -2.76 6.78
CA GLY A 47 18.40 -2.18 7.30
C GLY A 47 18.62 -2.50 8.78
N ALA A 48 17.58 -2.42 9.60
CA ALA A 48 17.66 -2.72 11.03
C ALA A 48 17.99 -4.20 11.28
N ALA A 49 17.30 -5.12 10.61
CA ALA A 49 17.52 -6.56 10.70
C ALA A 49 18.93 -6.93 10.24
N GLU A 50 19.39 -6.40 9.11
CA GLU A 50 20.74 -6.67 8.60
C GLU A 50 21.82 -6.23 9.60
N ARG A 51 21.69 -5.01 10.16
CA ARG A 51 22.63 -4.49 11.16
C ARG A 51 22.60 -5.32 12.44
N ALA A 52 21.41 -5.66 12.95
CA ALA A 52 21.24 -6.45 14.16
C ALA A 52 21.86 -7.84 14.00
N MET A 53 21.61 -8.53 12.89
CA MET A 53 22.18 -9.84 12.62
C MET A 53 23.70 -9.77 12.45
N ARG A 54 24.24 -8.77 11.75
CA ARG A 54 25.70 -8.61 11.57
C ARG A 54 26.44 -8.46 12.90
N LYS A 55 25.84 -7.87 13.94
CA LYS A 55 26.44 -7.78 15.29
C LYS A 55 26.70 -9.16 15.90
N LEU A 56 25.99 -10.20 15.46
CA LEU A 56 26.11 -11.57 15.96
C LEU A 56 27.23 -12.37 15.28
N LYS A 57 27.98 -11.80 14.34
CA LYS A 57 29.01 -12.50 13.53
C LYS A 57 30.02 -13.31 14.35
N LYS A 58 30.38 -12.85 15.55
CA LYS A 58 31.40 -13.49 16.41
C LYS A 58 30.79 -14.26 17.58
N HIS A 59 29.47 -14.45 17.58
CA HIS A 59 28.79 -15.11 18.69
C HIS A 59 29.19 -16.60 18.74
N PRO A 60 29.66 -17.13 19.89
CA PRO A 60 30.18 -18.51 19.99
C PRO A 60 29.20 -19.58 19.51
N ARG A 61 27.90 -19.39 19.80
CA ARG A 61 26.82 -20.31 19.38
C ARG A 61 26.51 -20.29 17.88
N LEU A 62 27.01 -19.30 17.13
CA LEU A 62 26.75 -19.14 15.70
C LEU A 62 27.99 -19.44 14.84
N ARG A 63 29.04 -20.03 15.41
CA ARG A 63 30.30 -20.32 14.70
C ARG A 63 30.13 -21.20 13.45
N HIS A 64 29.09 -22.02 13.39
CA HIS A 64 28.76 -22.88 12.25
C HIS A 64 27.80 -22.23 11.25
N VAL A 65 27.34 -20.99 11.48
CA VAL A 65 26.39 -20.28 10.63
C VAL A 65 27.06 -19.08 9.97
N ASN A 66 26.94 -18.96 8.65
CA ASN A 66 27.34 -17.74 7.96
C ASN A 66 26.31 -16.62 8.18
N VAL A 67 26.47 -15.92 9.30
CA VAL A 67 25.59 -14.82 9.74
C VAL A 67 25.48 -13.72 8.70
N TYR A 68 26.56 -13.43 7.95
CA TYR A 68 26.54 -12.42 6.90
C TYR A 68 25.59 -12.79 5.76
N VAL A 69 25.67 -14.03 5.29
CA VAL A 69 24.77 -14.54 4.25
C VAL A 69 23.34 -14.51 4.74
N ARG A 70 23.06 -15.03 5.95
CA ARG A 70 21.71 -15.00 6.53
C ARG A 70 21.16 -13.58 6.66
N ALA A 71 21.95 -12.64 7.16
CA ALA A 71 21.57 -11.23 7.27
C ALA A 71 21.22 -10.61 5.91
N ARG A 72 22.04 -10.89 4.89
CA ARG A 72 21.82 -10.42 3.52
C ARG A 72 20.54 -11.01 2.91
N TRP A 73 20.28 -12.29 3.16
CA TRP A 73 19.06 -12.96 2.69
C TRP A 73 17.80 -12.36 3.33
N VAL A 74 17.79 -12.15 4.65
CA VAL A 74 16.66 -11.52 5.35
C VAL A 74 16.42 -10.10 4.84
N SER A 75 17.48 -9.29 4.74
CA SER A 75 17.43 -7.93 4.18
C SER A 75 16.87 -7.92 2.75
N ARG A 76 17.28 -8.88 1.92
CA ARG A 76 16.80 -9.03 0.55
C ARG A 76 15.29 -9.33 0.50
N HIS A 77 14.80 -10.26 1.31
CA HIS A 77 13.36 -10.57 1.34
C HIS A 77 12.51 -9.38 1.80
N LEU A 78 12.98 -8.63 2.79
CA LEU A 78 12.28 -7.42 3.25
C LEU A 78 12.25 -6.34 2.15
N ARG A 79 13.34 -6.16 1.40
CA ARG A 79 13.37 -5.26 0.24
C ARG A 79 12.46 -5.72 -0.90
N GLN A 80 12.38 -7.02 -1.17
CA GLN A 80 11.42 -7.57 -2.13
C GLN A 80 9.98 -7.28 -1.70
N ALA A 81 9.65 -7.44 -0.42
CA ALA A 81 8.34 -7.09 0.11
C ALA A 81 8.05 -5.58 -0.04
N ARG A 82 9.04 -4.71 0.20
CA ARG A 82 8.93 -3.26 -0.08
C ARG A 82 8.59 -2.98 -1.54
N ASP A 83 9.23 -3.68 -2.48
CA ASP A 83 8.99 -3.50 -3.91
C ASP A 83 7.55 -3.88 -4.27
N LEU A 84 7.02 -4.96 -3.68
CA LEU A 84 5.61 -5.33 -3.82
C LEU A 84 4.68 -4.24 -3.27
N CYS A 85 4.97 -3.67 -2.10
CA CYS A 85 4.19 -2.56 -1.55
C CYS A 85 4.23 -1.29 -2.43
N THR A 86 5.35 -1.05 -3.12
CA THR A 86 5.47 0.03 -4.10
C THR A 86 4.62 -0.26 -5.34
N GLY A 87 4.57 -1.52 -5.79
CA GLY A 87 3.64 -1.98 -6.83
C GLY A 87 2.18 -1.74 -6.47
N ILE A 88 1.76 -2.08 -5.25
CA ILE A 88 0.41 -1.80 -4.73
C ILE A 88 0.11 -0.30 -4.82
N SER A 89 1.05 0.55 -4.43
CA SER A 89 0.88 2.00 -4.51
C SER A 89 0.72 2.50 -5.96
N ALA A 90 1.43 1.91 -6.92
CA ALA A 90 1.32 2.29 -8.32
C ALA A 90 -0.01 1.82 -8.92
N GLU A 91 -0.42 0.59 -8.64
CA GLU A 91 -1.69 0.03 -9.09
C GLU A 91 -2.89 0.78 -8.53
N ALA A 92 -2.83 1.26 -7.28
CA ALA A 92 -3.90 2.11 -6.72
C ALA A 92 -4.12 3.41 -7.53
N VAL A 93 -3.04 4.02 -8.06
CA VAL A 93 -3.14 5.21 -8.90
C VAL A 93 -3.73 4.86 -10.27
N LYS A 94 -3.23 3.79 -10.89
CA LYS A 94 -3.74 3.31 -12.19
C LYS A 94 -5.22 2.99 -12.10
N PHE A 95 -5.64 2.28 -11.06
CA PHE A 95 -7.04 1.97 -10.79
C PHE A 95 -7.93 3.23 -10.78
N ASN A 96 -7.52 4.28 -10.07
CA ASN A 96 -8.28 5.53 -10.03
C ASN A 96 -8.32 6.24 -11.40
N LEU A 97 -7.22 6.19 -12.16
CA LEU A 97 -7.16 6.78 -13.51
C LEU A 97 -8.09 6.03 -14.48
N GLU A 98 -8.05 4.70 -14.48
CA GLU A 98 -8.95 3.87 -15.30
C GLU A 98 -10.41 4.09 -14.92
N TYR A 99 -10.71 4.21 -13.62
CA TYR A 99 -12.07 4.56 -13.20
C TYR A 99 -12.52 5.90 -13.79
N ARG A 100 -11.69 6.94 -13.68
CA ARG A 100 -11.99 8.26 -14.25
C ARG A 100 -12.06 8.24 -15.78
N ARG A 101 -11.39 7.31 -16.45
CA ARG A 101 -11.45 7.18 -17.90
C ARG A 101 -12.77 6.55 -18.36
N HIS A 102 -13.20 5.50 -17.66
CA HIS A 102 -14.32 4.67 -18.09
C HIS A 102 -15.67 5.04 -17.47
N PHE A 103 -15.68 5.73 -16.32
CA PHE A 103 -16.89 5.90 -15.51
C PHE A 103 -17.18 7.34 -15.10
N ILE A 104 -16.40 8.33 -15.55
CA ILE A 104 -16.61 9.74 -15.18
C ILE A 104 -17.96 10.31 -15.62
N ASP A 105 -18.55 9.75 -16.68
CA ASP A 105 -19.87 10.16 -17.16
C ASP A 105 -21.02 9.59 -16.31
N ILE A 106 -20.79 8.51 -15.55
CA ILE A 106 -21.79 7.93 -14.64
C ILE A 106 -21.95 8.80 -13.38
N ASP A 107 -20.88 9.46 -12.93
CA ASP A 107 -20.91 10.35 -11.75
C ASP A 107 -21.45 11.76 -12.07
N LYS A 108 -21.75 12.09 -13.33
CA LYS A 108 -22.40 13.37 -13.68
C LYS A 108 -23.87 13.33 -13.25
N PRO A 109 -24.36 14.35 -12.50
CA PRO A 109 -25.79 14.43 -12.23
C PRO A 109 -26.54 14.55 -13.55
N ARG A 110 -27.48 13.63 -13.82
CA ARG A 110 -28.43 13.79 -14.92
C ARG A 110 -29.19 15.09 -14.67
N LYS A 111 -28.96 16.12 -15.50
CA LYS A 111 -29.85 17.29 -15.53
C LYS A 111 -31.21 16.78 -15.99
N HIS A 112 -32.19 16.75 -15.09
CA HIS A 112 -33.58 16.59 -15.48
C HIS A 112 -34.01 17.94 -16.09
N THR A 113 -33.94 18.05 -17.41
CA THR A 113 -34.69 19.06 -18.15
C THR A 113 -36.15 18.63 -18.07
N GLY A 114 -36.85 19.19 -17.09
CA GLY A 114 -38.29 19.01 -16.98
C GLY A 114 -38.98 19.72 -18.12
N GLU A 115 -39.24 19.01 -19.21
CA GLU A 115 -40.44 19.24 -20.00
C GLU A 115 -41.47 18.23 -19.50
N VAL A 116 -42.33 18.73 -18.61
CA VAL A 116 -43.59 18.06 -18.30
C VAL A 116 -44.57 18.62 -19.31
N ASP A 117 -44.82 17.87 -20.39
CA ASP A 117 -45.98 18.13 -21.25
C ASP A 117 -47.24 17.87 -20.41
N LEU A 118 -47.94 18.95 -20.07
CA LEU A 118 -49.29 18.97 -19.50
C LEU A 118 -50.33 18.94 -20.62
#